data_AF-A0A075WTS3-F1
#
_entry.id   AF-A0A075WTS3-F1
#
_cell.length_a   1.000
_cell.length_b   1.000
_cell.length_c   1.000
_cell.angle_alpha   90.00
_cell.angle_beta   90.00
_cell.angle_gamma   90.00
#
_symmetry.space_group_name_H-M   'P 1'
#
loop_
_entity.id
_entity.type
_entity.pdbx_description
1 polymer ?
#
loop_
_entity_poly.entity_id
_entity_poly.type
_entity_poly.pdbx_seq_one_letter_code
_entity_poly.pdbx_strand_id
1 'polypeptide(L)'
;MKNRIQRYGILVRLEHWTVALSGIALIFTGLGCLPLFKRYYITELPGFGWTADFYTVTKIHYIAAIFFVMGVLFHLFYHGLRKDFGLIPRPRDFIDSFKVILASFGIGKEPPCDKWLPEQRVAYLFIGLNILVVGGTGFLKVLKNLEWVIFSPKTETLLNLTHTISGGIFILMFIIHVFFVLAVKSNWPLLKAMITGYVDEEYVKKRHHLWYEKIKGEVNLEE
;
A
#
# COMPACT_ATOMS: atom_id res chain seq x y z
N MET A 1 25.44 -2.22 19.52
CA MET A 1 24.00 -2.07 19.17
C MET A 1 23.20 -3.28 19.68
N LYS A 2 23.09 -3.48 21.00
CA LYS A 2 22.78 -4.81 21.57
C LYS A 2 21.29 -5.24 21.62
N ASN A 3 20.30 -4.41 21.29
CA ASN A 3 18.87 -4.72 21.50
C ASN A 3 17.96 -4.39 20.29
N ARG A 4 18.28 -4.84 19.07
CA ARG A 4 17.44 -4.62 17.88
C ARG A 4 17.16 -5.92 17.13
N ILE A 5 15.93 -6.08 16.65
CA ILE A 5 15.47 -7.23 15.85
C ILE A 5 15.27 -6.78 14.41
N GLN A 6 15.80 -7.54 13.45
CA GLN A 6 15.52 -7.30 12.03
C GLN A 6 14.08 -7.70 11.72
N ARG A 7 13.26 -6.72 11.35
CA ARG A 7 11.85 -6.95 11.01
C ARG A 7 11.65 -7.11 9.50
N TYR A 8 12.35 -6.29 8.71
CA TYR A 8 12.26 -6.24 7.26
C TYR A 8 13.63 -6.39 6.60
N GLY A 9 13.72 -7.28 5.61
CA GLY A 9 14.88 -7.37 4.72
C GLY A 9 14.99 -6.13 3.83
N ILE A 10 16.16 -5.94 3.20
CA ILE A 10 16.36 -4.81 2.27
C ILE A 10 15.43 -4.89 1.06
N LEU A 11 15.23 -6.08 0.49
CA LEU A 11 14.37 -6.28 -0.67
C LEU A 11 12.92 -5.90 -0.39
N VAL A 12 12.37 -6.32 0.75
CA VAL A 12 11.00 -5.97 1.18
C VAL A 12 10.83 -4.46 1.37
N ARG A 13 11.87 -3.77 1.88
CA ARG A 13 11.83 -2.31 2.01
C ARG A 13 11.89 -1.62 0.65
N LEU A 14 12.79 -2.04 -0.23
CA LEU A 14 12.93 -1.48 -1.57
C LEU A 14 11.64 -1.66 -2.39
N GLU A 15 11.06 -2.85 -2.34
CA GLU A 15 9.74 -3.17 -2.89
C GLU A 15 8.68 -2.18 -2.38
N HIS A 16 8.53 -2.08 -1.07
CA HIS A 16 7.53 -1.19 -0.47
C HIS A 16 7.73 0.27 -0.91
N TRP A 17 8.96 0.79 -0.84
CA TRP A 17 9.23 2.18 -1.23
C TRP A 17 9.05 2.42 -2.72
N THR A 18 9.34 1.42 -3.56
CA THR A 18 9.07 1.49 -5.00
C THR A 18 7.57 1.64 -5.25
N VAL A 19 6.75 0.79 -4.63
CA VAL A 19 5.28 0.86 -4.75
C VAL A 19 4.73 2.16 -4.14
N ALA A 20 5.24 2.60 -2.99
CA ALA A 20 4.77 3.81 -2.33
C ALA A 20 5.07 5.08 -3.14
N LEU A 21 6.31 5.25 -3.62
CA LEU A 21 6.71 6.44 -4.38
C LEU A 21 6.06 6.47 -5.76
N SER A 22 6.01 5.34 -6.46
CA SER A 22 5.27 5.26 -7.73
C SER A 22 3.76 5.46 -7.53
N GLY A 23 3.18 4.95 -6.44
CA GLY A 23 1.78 5.17 -6.08
C GLY A 23 1.46 6.65 -5.84
N ILE A 24 2.34 7.39 -5.16
CA ILE A 24 2.19 8.85 -4.97
C ILE A 24 2.22 9.57 -6.33
N ALA A 25 3.17 9.22 -7.21
CA ALA A 25 3.25 9.79 -8.55
C ALA A 25 2.01 9.47 -9.40
N LEU A 26 1.47 8.24 -9.29
CA LEU A 26 0.24 7.81 -9.95
C LEU A 26 -0.99 8.56 -9.43
N ILE A 27 -1.09 8.78 -8.11
CA ILE A 27 -2.17 9.58 -7.52
C ILE A 27 -2.12 11.00 -8.09
N PHE A 28 -0.96 11.64 -8.05
CA PHE A 28 -0.80 13.01 -8.53
C PHE A 28 -1.13 13.11 -10.03
N THR A 29 -0.47 12.32 -10.87
CA THR A 29 -0.69 12.36 -12.31
C THR A 29 -2.07 11.85 -12.73
N GLY A 30 -2.65 10.89 -12.01
CA GLY A 30 -4.02 10.40 -12.25
C GLY A 30 -5.07 11.49 -12.02
N LEU A 31 -4.90 12.32 -10.99
CA LEU A 31 -5.71 13.52 -10.78
C LEU A 31 -5.48 14.57 -11.89
N GLY A 32 -4.27 14.67 -12.43
CA GLY A 32 -3.94 15.56 -13.54
C GLY A 32 -4.45 15.10 -14.90
N CYS A 33 -4.65 13.80 -15.10
CA CYS A 33 -5.35 13.25 -16.27
C CYS A 33 -6.85 13.58 -16.24
N LEU A 34 -7.38 13.99 -15.09
CA LEU A 34 -8.69 14.60 -14.96
C LEU A 34 -8.55 16.13 -15.16
N PRO A 35 -9.58 16.85 -15.64
CA PRO A 35 -9.52 18.30 -15.84
C PRO A 35 -9.58 19.10 -14.52
N LEU A 36 -8.75 18.73 -13.53
CA LEU A 36 -8.73 19.28 -12.18
C LEU A 36 -7.64 20.34 -12.00
N PHE A 37 -6.44 20.12 -12.54
CA PHE A 37 -5.27 20.95 -12.20
C PHE A 37 -5.39 22.41 -12.62
N LYS A 38 -5.95 22.68 -13.81
CA LYS A 38 -6.27 24.05 -14.23
C LYS A 38 -7.41 24.64 -13.38
N ARG A 39 -8.42 23.84 -13.04
CA ARG A 39 -9.60 24.28 -12.25
C ARG A 39 -9.24 24.68 -10.82
N TYR A 40 -8.26 24.02 -10.22
CA TYR A 40 -7.81 24.26 -8.85
C TYR A 40 -6.45 24.96 -8.78
N TYR A 41 -6.05 25.68 -9.84
CA TYR A 41 -4.86 26.53 -9.88
C TYR A 41 -3.52 25.83 -9.61
N ILE A 42 -3.46 24.50 -9.74
CA ILE A 42 -2.21 23.74 -9.57
C ILE A 42 -1.17 24.17 -10.61
N THR A 43 -1.63 24.51 -11.82
CA THR A 43 -0.78 24.98 -12.93
C THR A 43 -0.11 26.33 -12.66
N GLU A 44 -0.61 27.09 -11.69
CA GLU A 44 -0.09 28.42 -11.33
C GLU A 44 0.95 28.36 -10.20
N LEU A 45 1.13 27.20 -9.57
CA LEU A 45 2.17 27.02 -8.57
C LEU A 45 3.57 27.11 -9.21
N PRO A 46 4.56 27.76 -8.56
CA PRO A 46 5.92 27.83 -9.08
C PRO A 46 6.48 26.44 -9.41
N GLY A 47 6.88 26.24 -10.68
CA GLY A 47 7.41 24.96 -11.16
C GLY A 47 6.38 23.92 -11.60
N PHE A 48 5.07 24.21 -11.54
CA PHE A 48 4.00 23.27 -11.90
C PHE A 48 3.33 23.54 -13.25
N GLY A 49 3.83 24.48 -14.06
CA GLY A 49 3.26 24.78 -15.38
C GLY A 49 3.16 23.56 -16.33
N TRP A 50 4.06 22.58 -16.18
CA TRP A 50 4.03 21.32 -16.94
C TRP A 50 2.76 20.49 -16.70
N THR A 51 2.09 20.69 -15.57
CA THR A 51 0.86 19.96 -15.22
C THR A 51 -0.35 20.41 -16.05
N ALA A 52 -0.22 21.47 -16.84
CA ALA A 52 -1.22 21.88 -17.83
C ALA A 52 -1.17 21.03 -19.11
N ASP A 53 -0.05 20.37 -19.38
CA ASP A 53 0.11 19.55 -20.58
C ASP A 53 -0.32 18.10 -20.31
N PHE A 54 -1.45 17.71 -20.91
CA PHE A 54 -2.03 16.38 -20.76
C PHE A 54 -1.07 15.26 -21.18
N TYR A 55 -0.28 15.47 -22.25
CA TYR A 55 0.64 14.46 -22.74
C TYR A 55 1.79 14.22 -21.77
N THR A 56 2.38 15.28 -21.21
CA THR A 56 3.42 15.18 -20.18
C THR A 56 2.89 14.48 -18.93
N VAL A 57 1.72 14.87 -18.42
CA VAL A 57 1.10 14.23 -17.25
C VAL A 57 0.86 12.75 -17.50
N THR A 58 0.28 12.40 -18.65
CA THR A 58 0.00 11.00 -19.04
C THR A 58 1.29 10.19 -19.18
N LYS A 59 2.34 10.77 -19.76
CA LYS A 59 3.65 10.11 -19.89
C LYS A 59 4.26 9.79 -18.53
N ILE A 60 4.21 10.73 -17.58
CA ILE A 60 4.69 10.49 -16.22
C ILE A 60 3.81 9.44 -15.51
N HIS A 61 2.50 9.46 -15.75
CA HIS A 61 1.59 8.43 -15.23
C HIS A 61 1.99 7.04 -15.72
N TYR A 62 2.30 6.86 -17.00
CA TYR A 62 2.76 5.58 -17.54
C TYR A 62 4.11 5.15 -16.99
N ILE A 63 5.07 6.07 -16.85
CA ILE A 63 6.37 5.77 -16.24
C ILE A 63 6.17 5.30 -14.78
N ALA A 64 5.37 6.01 -13.99
CA ALA A 64 5.05 5.62 -12.63
C ALA A 64 4.32 4.26 -12.59
N ALA A 65 3.41 4.01 -13.53
CA ALA A 65 2.69 2.74 -13.64
C ALA A 65 3.64 1.55 -13.87
N ILE A 66 4.70 1.73 -14.68
CA ILE A 66 5.71 0.69 -14.91
C ILE A 66 6.37 0.28 -13.59
N PHE A 67 6.86 1.25 -12.80
CA PHE A 67 7.49 0.97 -11.52
C PHE A 67 6.51 0.36 -10.50
N PHE A 68 5.27 0.85 -10.49
CA PHE A 68 4.22 0.34 -9.61
C PHE A 68 3.88 -1.12 -9.92
N VAL A 69 3.60 -1.43 -11.20
CA VAL A 69 3.29 -2.79 -11.66
C VAL A 69 4.49 -3.72 -11.45
N MET A 70 5.71 -3.26 -11.72
CA MET A 70 6.92 -4.03 -11.45
C MET A 70 7.04 -4.38 -9.96
N GLY A 71 6.77 -3.43 -9.06
CA GLY A 71 6.76 -3.68 -7.62
C GLY A 71 5.67 -4.68 -7.20
N VAL A 72 4.47 -4.58 -7.76
CA VAL A 72 3.38 -5.53 -7.50
C VAL A 72 3.70 -6.94 -8.01
N LEU A 73 4.24 -7.06 -9.22
CA LEU A 73 4.66 -8.36 -9.76
C LEU A 73 5.79 -8.94 -8.92
N PHE A 74 6.81 -8.15 -8.58
CA PHE A 74 7.87 -8.57 -7.68
C PHE A 74 7.28 -9.10 -6.36
N HIS A 75 6.31 -8.41 -5.77
CA HIS A 75 5.63 -8.86 -4.55
C HIS A 75 4.97 -10.22 -4.68
N LEU A 76 4.16 -10.39 -5.73
CA LEU A 76 3.45 -11.64 -5.97
C LEU A 76 4.42 -12.82 -6.18
N PHE A 77 5.48 -12.63 -6.96
CA PHE A 77 6.47 -13.69 -7.21
C PHE A 77 7.37 -13.94 -6.00
N TYR A 78 7.94 -12.90 -5.40
CA TYR A 78 8.90 -13.03 -4.31
C TYR A 78 8.27 -13.68 -3.07
N HIS A 79 7.12 -13.17 -2.61
CA HIS A 79 6.45 -13.73 -1.42
C HIS A 79 5.71 -15.03 -1.75
N GLY A 80 5.18 -15.18 -2.97
CA GLY A 80 4.52 -16.40 -3.43
C GLY A 80 5.45 -17.60 -3.50
N LEU A 81 6.65 -17.44 -4.10
CA LEU A 81 7.65 -18.52 -4.20
C LEU A 81 8.25 -18.89 -2.85
N ARG A 82 8.40 -17.92 -1.94
CA ARG A 82 8.90 -18.14 -0.58
C ARG A 82 7.84 -18.66 0.38
N LYS A 83 6.57 -18.68 -0.03
CA LYS A 83 5.41 -19.02 0.81
C LYS A 83 5.30 -18.12 2.05
N ASP A 84 5.70 -16.86 1.92
CA ASP A 84 5.70 -15.86 3.00
C ASP A 84 4.28 -15.27 3.23
N PHE A 85 3.33 -16.14 3.58
CA PHE A 85 1.89 -15.80 3.64
C PHE A 85 1.42 -15.16 4.95
N GLY A 86 2.34 -14.68 5.79
CA GLY A 86 2.00 -14.12 7.11
C GLY A 86 1.11 -12.88 7.09
N LEU A 87 0.99 -12.21 5.93
CA LEU A 87 0.11 -11.05 5.71
C LEU A 87 -1.32 -11.40 5.30
N ILE A 88 -1.60 -12.67 4.96
CA ILE A 88 -2.96 -13.09 4.60
C ILE A 88 -3.88 -13.00 5.84
N PRO A 89 -5.06 -12.37 5.73
CA PRO A 89 -6.00 -12.27 6.85
C PRO A 89 -6.44 -13.62 7.40
N ARG A 90 -6.59 -13.65 8.72
CA ARG A 90 -7.16 -14.75 9.50
C ARG A 90 -8.63 -14.45 9.79
N PRO A 91 -9.50 -15.46 10.03
CA PRO A 91 -10.95 -15.24 10.21
C PRO A 91 -11.32 -14.20 11.27
N ARG A 92 -10.54 -14.10 12.37
CA ARG A 92 -10.80 -13.14 13.46
C ARG A 92 -10.22 -11.76 13.23
N ASP A 93 -9.40 -11.56 12.19
CA ASP A 93 -8.68 -10.30 12.01
C ASP A 93 -9.61 -9.10 11.84
N PHE A 94 -10.80 -9.25 11.26
CA PHE A 94 -11.75 -8.14 11.13
C PHE A 94 -12.20 -7.60 12.50
N ILE A 95 -12.53 -8.50 13.43
CA ILE A 95 -12.97 -8.14 14.78
C ILE A 95 -11.78 -7.60 15.57
N ASP A 96 -10.63 -8.26 15.49
CA ASP A 96 -9.45 -7.87 16.26
C ASP A 96 -8.83 -6.57 15.71
N SER A 97 -8.94 -6.28 14.41
CA SER A 97 -8.58 -4.98 13.81
C SER A 97 -9.38 -3.85 14.44
N PHE A 98 -10.69 -4.04 14.63
CA PHE A 98 -11.53 -3.04 15.27
C PHE A 98 -11.07 -2.76 16.71
N LYS A 99 -10.70 -3.80 17.47
CA LYS A 99 -10.14 -3.66 18.82
C LYS A 99 -8.80 -2.93 18.82
N VAL A 100 -7.90 -3.22 17.89
CA VAL A 100 -6.60 -2.53 17.78
C VAL A 100 -6.79 -1.06 17.42
N ILE A 101 -7.70 -0.75 16.50
CA ILE A 101 -8.03 0.63 16.14
C ILE A 101 -8.56 1.38 17.36
N LEU A 102 -9.54 0.82 18.08
CA LEU A 102 -10.06 1.44 19.31
C LEU A 102 -8.96 1.63 20.37
N ALA A 103 -8.12 0.62 20.60
CA ALA A 103 -7.02 0.68 21.56
C ALA A 103 -5.99 1.75 21.17
N SER A 104 -5.79 2.00 19.87
CA SER A 104 -4.92 3.07 19.36
C SER A 104 -5.40 4.47 19.74
N PHE A 105 -6.70 4.63 20.02
CA PHE A 105 -7.32 5.86 20.53
C PHE A 105 -7.60 5.80 22.04
N GLY A 106 -6.98 4.85 22.75
CA GLY A 106 -7.11 4.71 24.21
C GLY A 106 -8.37 3.99 24.69
N ILE A 107 -9.14 3.38 23.77
CA ILE A 107 -10.39 2.68 24.08
C ILE A 107 -10.15 1.17 24.09
N GLY A 108 -10.16 0.57 25.27
CA GLY A 108 -9.99 -0.88 25.44
C GLY A 108 -8.54 -1.35 25.45
N LYS A 109 -8.34 -2.66 25.37
CA LYS A 109 -7.01 -3.30 25.36
C LYS A 109 -6.69 -3.84 23.96
N GLU A 110 -5.46 -3.59 23.51
CA GLU A 110 -4.95 -4.16 22.26
C GLU A 110 -4.86 -5.69 22.40
N PRO A 111 -5.41 -6.47 21.45
CA PRO A 111 -5.32 -7.92 21.49
C PRO A 111 -3.87 -8.40 21.31
N PRO A 112 -3.55 -9.63 21.73
CA PRO A 112 -2.27 -10.27 21.43
C PRO A 112 -1.93 -10.22 19.95
N CYS A 113 -0.75 -9.68 19.63
CA CYS A 113 -0.33 -9.44 18.26
C CYS A 113 0.91 -10.26 17.89
N ASP A 114 0.83 -10.89 16.71
CA ASP A 114 1.94 -11.55 16.03
C ASP A 114 2.79 -10.51 15.27
N LYS A 115 3.68 -10.96 14.37
CA LYS A 115 4.55 -10.08 13.57
C LYS A 115 3.71 -9.03 12.88
N TRP A 116 2.63 -9.46 12.23
CA TRP A 116 1.68 -8.59 11.54
C TRP A 116 0.46 -8.35 12.42
N LEU A 117 0.06 -7.09 12.53
CA LEU A 117 -1.15 -6.71 13.27
C LEU A 117 -2.41 -7.12 12.49
N PRO A 118 -3.53 -7.46 13.14
CA PRO A 118 -4.78 -7.79 12.46
C PRO A 118 -5.20 -6.75 11.41
N GLU A 119 -5.14 -5.46 11.75
CA GLU A 119 -5.52 -4.37 10.87
C GLU A 119 -4.54 -4.18 9.71
N GLN A 120 -3.28 -4.57 9.88
CA GLN A 120 -2.31 -4.60 8.78
C GLN A 120 -2.65 -5.69 7.77
N ARG A 121 -3.08 -6.87 8.23
CA ARG A 121 -3.50 -7.97 7.34
C ARG A 121 -4.77 -7.61 6.58
N VAL A 122 -5.75 -7.03 7.27
CA VAL A 122 -6.99 -6.54 6.64
C VAL A 122 -6.70 -5.43 5.63
N ALA A 123 -5.86 -4.44 6.01
CA ALA A 123 -5.44 -3.38 5.08
C ALA A 123 -4.68 -3.95 3.87
N TYR A 124 -3.79 -4.93 4.08
CA TYR A 124 -3.07 -5.62 3.01
C TYR A 124 -4.03 -6.27 2.00
N LEU A 125 -5.07 -6.96 2.46
CA LEU A 125 -6.09 -7.55 1.57
C LEU A 125 -6.79 -6.48 0.73
N PHE A 126 -7.33 -5.45 1.37
CA PHE A 126 -8.12 -4.45 0.65
C PHE A 126 -7.29 -3.58 -0.30
N ILE A 127 -6.10 -3.15 0.14
CA ILE A 127 -5.16 -2.42 -0.71
C ILE A 127 -4.72 -3.32 -1.86
N GLY A 128 -4.34 -4.58 -1.59
CA GLY A 128 -3.93 -5.53 -2.61
C GLY A 128 -5.00 -5.77 -3.67
N LEU A 129 -6.25 -6.04 -3.27
CA LEU A 129 -7.37 -6.22 -4.19
C LEU A 129 -7.62 -4.97 -5.03
N ASN A 130 -7.62 -3.79 -4.42
CA ASN A 130 -7.82 -2.54 -5.15
C ASN A 130 -6.67 -2.26 -6.14
N ILE A 131 -5.42 -2.54 -5.75
CA ILE A 131 -4.25 -2.46 -6.62
C ILE A 131 -4.39 -3.34 -7.86
N LEU A 132 -4.89 -4.57 -7.70
CA LEU A 132 -5.14 -5.46 -8.83
C LEU A 132 -6.21 -4.90 -9.78
N VAL A 133 -7.26 -4.28 -9.23
CA VAL A 133 -8.33 -3.65 -10.05
C VAL A 133 -7.81 -2.41 -10.78
N VAL A 134 -7.16 -1.47 -10.09
CA VAL A 134 -6.66 -0.24 -10.73
C VAL A 134 -5.51 -0.53 -11.70
N GLY A 135 -4.62 -1.46 -11.36
CA GLY A 135 -3.54 -1.92 -12.22
C GLY A 135 -4.05 -2.66 -13.45
N GLY A 136 -4.99 -3.59 -13.27
CA GLY A 136 -5.60 -4.35 -14.37
C GLY A 136 -6.38 -3.44 -15.33
N THR A 137 -7.20 -2.54 -14.81
CA THR A 137 -7.90 -1.55 -15.64
C THR A 137 -6.93 -0.56 -16.29
N GLY A 138 -5.87 -0.15 -15.61
CA GLY A 138 -4.82 0.70 -16.18
C GLY A 138 -4.12 0.02 -17.37
N PHE A 139 -3.77 -1.25 -17.22
CA PHE A 139 -3.19 -2.07 -18.28
C PHE A 139 -4.13 -2.18 -19.49
N LEU A 140 -5.42 -2.47 -19.28
CA LEU A 140 -6.41 -2.51 -20.37
C LEU A 140 -6.56 -1.15 -21.07
N LYS A 141 -6.48 -0.04 -20.34
CA LYS A 141 -6.49 1.31 -20.93
C LYS A 141 -5.26 1.58 -21.79
N VAL A 142 -4.09 1.06 -21.40
CA VAL A 142 -2.88 1.12 -22.23
C VAL A 142 -3.04 0.25 -23.48
N LEU A 143 -3.57 -0.97 -23.36
CA LEU A 143 -3.81 -1.85 -24.51
C LEU A 143 -4.76 -1.24 -25.54
N LYS A 144 -5.77 -0.48 -25.09
CA LYS A 144 -6.70 0.25 -25.96
C LYS A 144 -6.00 1.28 -26.88
N ASN A 145 -4.77 1.69 -26.58
CA ASN A 145 -4.01 2.57 -27.47
C ASN A 145 -3.47 1.84 -28.71
N LEU A 146 -3.55 0.51 -28.77
CA LEU A 146 -3.17 -0.27 -29.94
C LEU A 146 -4.32 -0.24 -30.96
N GLU A 147 -4.00 0.01 -32.23
CA GLU A 147 -4.99 0.20 -33.30
C GLU A 147 -5.93 -1.01 -33.48
N TRP A 148 -5.45 -2.22 -33.16
CA TRP A 148 -6.22 -3.46 -33.30
C TRP A 148 -7.03 -3.84 -32.04
N VAL A 149 -6.95 -3.06 -30.96
CA VAL A 149 -7.71 -3.32 -29.73
C VAL A 149 -8.91 -2.39 -29.69
N ILE A 150 -10.06 -2.89 -30.14
CA ILE A 150 -11.30 -2.12 -30.23
C ILE A 150 -12.26 -2.58 -29.14
N PHE A 151 -12.63 -1.66 -28.25
CA PHE A 151 -13.63 -1.90 -27.21
C PHE A 151 -14.96 -1.28 -27.59
N SER A 152 -16.06 -1.93 -27.20
CA SER A 152 -17.39 -1.33 -27.35
C SER A 152 -17.52 -0.07 -26.47
N PRO A 153 -18.37 0.92 -26.83
CA PRO A 153 -18.58 2.11 -26.00
C PRO A 153 -18.96 1.79 -24.54
N LYS A 154 -19.73 0.72 -24.32
CA LYS A 154 -20.10 0.24 -22.98
C LYS A 154 -18.88 -0.27 -22.21
N THR A 155 -18.04 -1.06 -22.87
CA THR A 155 -16.79 -1.59 -22.29
C THR A 155 -15.83 -0.46 -21.93
N GLU A 156 -15.66 0.53 -22.80
CA GLU A 156 -14.81 1.68 -22.53
C GLU A 156 -15.30 2.52 -21.36
N THR A 157 -16.61 2.75 -21.30
CA THR A 157 -17.24 3.49 -20.20
C THR A 157 -17.01 2.77 -18.88
N LEU A 158 -17.27 1.46 -18.83
CA LEU A 158 -17.06 0.66 -17.63
C LEU A 158 -15.59 0.64 -17.23
N LEU A 159 -14.69 0.44 -18.19
CA LEU A 159 -13.24 0.45 -17.96
C LEU A 159 -12.76 1.78 -17.35
N ASN A 160 -13.19 2.90 -17.95
CA ASN A 160 -12.83 4.24 -17.46
C ASN A 160 -13.41 4.50 -16.07
N LEU A 161 -14.68 4.13 -15.84
CA LEU A 161 -15.35 4.32 -14.56
C LEU A 161 -14.70 3.47 -13.46
N THR A 162 -14.46 2.18 -13.72
CA THR A 162 -13.81 1.28 -12.75
C THR A 162 -12.39 1.75 -12.43
N HIS A 163 -11.61 2.18 -13.43
CA HIS A 163 -10.27 2.72 -13.19
C HIS A 163 -10.31 3.99 -12.32
N THR A 164 -11.26 4.89 -12.60
CA THR A 164 -11.39 6.17 -11.89
C THR A 164 -11.87 5.96 -10.45
N ILE A 165 -12.90 5.13 -10.25
CA ILE A 165 -13.42 4.80 -8.91
C ILE A 165 -12.36 4.05 -8.10
N SER A 166 -11.70 3.05 -8.70
CA SER A 166 -10.64 2.30 -8.01
C SER A 166 -9.46 3.19 -7.65
N GLY A 167 -9.08 4.15 -8.50
CA GLY A 167 -8.10 5.19 -8.17
C GLY A 167 -8.53 6.09 -7.01
N GLY A 168 -9.80 6.50 -6.95
CA GLY A 168 -10.35 7.24 -5.80
C GLY A 168 -10.31 6.42 -4.49
N ILE A 169 -10.65 5.14 -4.56
CA ILE A 169 -10.53 4.21 -3.42
C ILE A 169 -9.06 4.04 -3.01
N PHE A 170 -8.14 3.93 -3.97
CA PHE A 170 -6.70 3.84 -3.71
C PHE A 170 -6.20 5.08 -2.94
N ILE A 171 -6.61 6.28 -3.35
CA ILE A 171 -6.28 7.54 -2.66
C ILE A 171 -6.78 7.49 -1.21
N LEU A 172 -8.04 7.10 -0.98
CA LEU A 172 -8.61 6.99 0.36
C LEU A 172 -7.83 6.00 1.23
N MET A 173 -7.54 4.80 0.71
CA MET A 173 -6.77 3.78 1.42
C MET A 173 -5.33 4.24 1.71
N PHE A 174 -4.70 4.94 0.77
CA PHE A 174 -3.37 5.53 0.95
C PHE A 174 -3.37 6.58 2.07
N ILE A 175 -4.35 7.48 2.08
CA ILE A 175 -4.50 8.48 3.14
C ILE A 175 -4.70 7.81 4.50
N ILE A 176 -5.60 6.82 4.58
CA ILE A 176 -5.83 6.05 5.83
C ILE A 176 -4.54 5.37 6.28
N HIS A 177 -3.82 4.70 5.38
CA HIS A 177 -2.56 4.04 5.68
C HIS A 177 -1.53 5.02 6.26
N VAL A 178 -1.28 6.14 5.57
CA VAL A 178 -0.33 7.17 6.03
C VAL A 178 -0.79 7.80 7.35
N PHE A 179 -2.08 8.08 7.50
CA PHE A 179 -2.65 8.62 8.72
C PHE A 179 -2.36 7.71 9.93
N PHE A 180 -2.66 6.42 9.84
CA PHE A 180 -2.42 5.49 10.95
C PHE A 180 -0.93 5.34 11.30
N VAL A 181 -0.03 5.47 10.33
CA VAL A 181 1.41 5.39 10.59
C VAL A 181 1.94 6.66 11.24
N LEU A 182 1.42 7.84 10.88
CA LEU A 182 1.89 9.12 11.39
C LEU A 182 1.18 9.55 12.70
N ALA A 183 -0.14 9.40 12.77
CA ALA A 183 -0.94 9.86 13.90
C ALA A 183 -0.87 8.93 15.12
N VAL A 184 -0.73 7.61 14.89
CA VAL A 184 -0.67 6.62 15.98
C VAL A 184 0.78 6.39 16.40
N LYS A 185 1.19 7.00 17.52
CA LYS A 185 2.57 6.95 18.03
C LYS A 185 3.10 5.54 18.27
N SER A 186 2.23 4.58 18.62
CA SER A 186 2.64 3.18 18.79
C SER A 186 3.16 2.57 17.48
N ASN A 187 2.79 3.11 16.30
CA ASN A 187 3.26 2.65 14.99
C ASN A 187 4.59 3.28 14.56
N TRP A 188 5.11 4.29 15.25
CA TRP A 188 6.37 4.95 14.85
C TRP A 188 7.58 4.01 14.81
N PRO A 189 7.74 3.04 15.74
CA PRO A 189 8.80 2.02 15.62
C PRO A 189 8.67 1.18 14.35
N LEU A 190 7.45 0.97 13.84
CA LEU A 190 7.20 0.27 12.58
C LEU A 190 7.58 1.12 11.37
N LEU A 191 7.27 2.43 11.38
CA LEU A 191 7.72 3.37 10.36
C LEU A 191 9.26 3.40 10.29
N LYS A 192 9.92 3.52 11.44
CA LYS A 192 11.38 3.46 11.54
C LYS A 192 11.93 2.13 11.02
N ALA A 193 11.24 1.03 11.28
CA ALA A 193 11.61 -0.28 10.73
C ALA A 193 11.44 -0.34 9.20
N MET A 194 10.45 0.32 8.61
CA MET A 194 10.31 0.41 7.14
C MET A 194 11.44 1.21 6.48
N ILE A 195 12.05 2.14 7.20
CA ILE A 195 13.20 2.90 6.71
C ILE A 195 14.51 2.13 6.96
N THR A 196 14.71 1.60 8.16
CA THR A 196 16.01 1.05 8.62
C THR A 196 16.12 -0.47 8.51
N GLY A 197 15.00 -1.19 8.52
CA GLY A 197 14.91 -2.66 8.60
C GLY A 197 14.79 -3.21 10.02
N TYR A 198 15.02 -2.39 11.04
CA TYR A 198 15.16 -2.84 12.43
C TYR A 198 14.13 -2.19 13.36
N VAL A 199 13.74 -2.93 14.39
CA VAL A 199 12.88 -2.48 15.48
C VAL A 199 13.55 -2.79 16.82
N ASP A 200 13.29 -1.97 17.84
CA ASP A 200 13.85 -2.17 19.17
C ASP A 200 13.20 -3.38 19.86
N GLU A 201 13.99 -4.20 20.54
CA GLU A 201 13.53 -5.48 21.11
C GLU A 201 12.42 -5.29 22.17
N GLU A 202 12.51 -4.26 23.01
CA GLU A 202 11.50 -3.97 24.03
C GLU A 202 10.12 -3.65 23.43
N TYR A 203 10.11 -2.95 22.29
CA TYR A 203 8.87 -2.71 21.56
C TYR A 203 8.25 -4.02 21.07
N VAL A 204 9.08 -4.94 20.57
CA VAL A 204 8.64 -6.26 20.11
C VAL A 204 8.08 -7.08 21.27
N LYS A 205 8.76 -7.11 22.43
CA LYS A 205 8.27 -7.75 23.65
C LYS A 205 6.90 -7.22 24.09
N LYS A 206 6.72 -5.91 24.04
CA LYS A 206 5.49 -5.25 24.52
C LYS A 206 4.31 -5.44 23.56
N ARG A 207 4.52 -5.14 22.28
CA ARG A 207 3.43 -5.02 21.30
C ARG A 207 3.28 -6.21 20.38
N HIS A 208 4.36 -6.95 20.12
CA HIS A 208 4.38 -8.13 19.25
C HIS A 208 4.84 -9.37 20.02
N HIS A 209 4.32 -9.59 21.24
CA HIS A 209 4.83 -10.64 22.14
C HIS A 209 4.75 -12.05 21.51
N LEU A 210 3.67 -12.37 20.78
CA LEU A 210 3.56 -13.66 20.10
C LEU A 210 4.66 -13.85 19.05
N TRP A 211 5.10 -12.77 18.40
CA TRP A 211 6.23 -12.83 17.47
C TRP A 211 7.56 -12.94 18.21
N TYR A 212 7.70 -12.26 19.35
CA TYR A 212 8.90 -12.33 20.17
C TYR A 212 9.15 -13.77 20.66
N GLU A 213 8.11 -14.41 21.22
CA GLU A 213 8.14 -15.80 21.70
C GLU A 213 8.55 -16.77 20.58
N LYS A 214 8.01 -16.59 19.36
CA LYS A 214 8.40 -17.37 18.18
C LYS A 214 9.87 -17.20 17.82
N ILE A 215 10.40 -15.98 17.85
CA ILE A 215 11.82 -15.72 17.57
C ILE A 215 12.73 -16.38 18.61
N LYS A 216 12.29 -16.45 19.87
CA LYS A 216 13.03 -17.09 20.96
C LYS A 216 12.89 -18.61 21.01
N GLY A 217 12.04 -19.19 20.16
CA GLY A 217 11.80 -20.63 20.11
C GLY A 217 10.95 -21.14 21.28
N GLU A 218 10.19 -20.25 21.94
CA GLU A 218 9.43 -20.58 23.15
C GLU A 218 8.01 -21.09 22.83
N VAL A 219 7.49 -20.87 21.61
CA VAL A 219 6.17 -21.35 21.19
C VAL A 219 6.13 -21.76 19.72
N ASN A 220 5.72 -23.01 19.43
CA ASN A 220 5.29 -23.49 18.11
C ASN A 220 3.76 -23.52 18.07
N LEU A 221 3.13 -22.43 17.60
CA LEU A 221 1.68 -22.41 17.32
C LEU A 221 1.44 -22.79 15.84
N GLU A 222 1.80 -24.02 15.47
CA GLU A 222 1.34 -24.65 14.23
C GLU A 222 0.01 -25.43 14.44
N GLU A 223 -0.80 -25.01 15.43
CA GLU A 223 -2.21 -25.41 15.57
C GLU A 223 -3.14 -24.20 15.40
#